data_AF-A0A016TN64-F1
#
_entry.id   AF-A0A016TN64-F1
#
_cell.length_a   1.000
_cell.length_b   1.000
_cell.length_c   1.000
_cell.angle_alpha   90.00
_cell.angle_beta   90.00
_cell.angle_gamma   90.00
#
_symmetry.space_group_name_H-M   'P 1'
#
loop_
_entity.id
_entity.type
_entity.pdbx_description
1 polymer ?
#
loop_
_entity_poly.entity_id
_entity_poly.type
_entity_poly.pdbx_seq_one_letter_code
_entity_poly.pdbx_strand_id
1 'polypeptide(L)'
;MSTETLMLSALEDWTKALDQGGNIEVVYFDFAKAFDRVPFNELISKPVNIGLHPRIVNWIKNFITGRSFQLRVNESSSQSHPVIIGYFGASSSYQWN
;
A
#
# COMPACT_ATOMS: atom_id res chain seq x y z
N MET A 1 7.16 -2.37 14.54
CA MET A 1 8.49 -2.00 14.01
C MET A 1 8.26 -1.04 12.87
N SER A 2 8.86 0.15 12.94
CA SER A 2 8.78 1.16 11.87
C SER A 2 9.75 0.79 10.74
N THR A 3 9.53 1.31 9.54
CA THR A 3 10.43 1.15 8.38
C THR A 3 11.85 1.63 8.71
N GLU A 4 11.99 2.66 9.55
CA GLU A 4 13.29 3.16 10.01
C GLU A 4 14.05 2.14 10.86
N THR A 5 13.35 1.45 11.75
CA THR A 5 13.96 0.40 12.59
C THR A 5 14.46 -0.76 11.76
N LEU A 6 13.73 -1.10 10.69
CA LEU A 6 14.11 -2.18 9.78
C LEU A 6 15.34 -1.80 8.94
N MET A 7 15.41 -0.56 8.44
CA MET A 7 16.58 -0.05 7.72
C MET A 7 17.81 0.00 8.61
N LEU A 8 17.66 0.48 9.85
CA LEU A 8 18.77 0.54 10.80
C LEU A 8 19.31 -0.85 11.15
N SER A 9 18.42 -1.80 11.44
CA SER A 9 18.80 -3.18 11.72
C SER A 9 19.50 -3.83 10.53
N ALA A 10 19.00 -3.62 9.31
CA ALA A 10 19.63 -4.16 8.10
C ALA A 10 21.03 -3.58 7.90
N LEU A 11 21.22 -2.28 8.16
CA LEU A 11 22.51 -1.62 8.08
C LEU A 11 23.50 -2.20 9.11
N GLU A 12 23.07 -2.40 10.36
CA GLU A 12 23.90 -3.01 11.40
C GLU A 12 24.35 -4.42 11.04
N ASP A 13 23.44 -5.23 10.48
CA ASP A 13 23.75 -6.59 10.05
C ASP A 13 24.73 -6.59 8.87
N TRP A 14 24.60 -5.63 7.94
CA TRP A 14 25.54 -5.50 6.84
C TRP A 14 26.91 -5.04 7.28
N THR A 15 27.00 -4.05 8.17
CA THR A 15 28.28 -3.59 8.70
C THR A 15 29.01 -4.73 9.41
N LYS A 16 28.31 -5.53 10.23
CA LYS A 16 28.91 -6.69 10.91
C LYS A 16 29.41 -7.75 9.94
N ALA A 17 28.64 -8.08 8.90
CA ALA A 17 29.06 -9.08 7.93
C ALA A 17 30.25 -8.62 7.08
N LEU A 18 30.37 -7.32 6.79
CA LEU A 18 31.56 -6.74 6.16
C LEU A 18 32.77 -6.73 7.09
N ASP A 19 32.60 -6.37 8.37
CA ASP A 19 33.67 -6.38 9.38
C ASP A 19 34.26 -7.79 9.59
N GLN A 20 33.44 -8.83 9.37
CA GLN A 20 33.85 -10.24 9.45
C GLN A 20 34.50 -10.76 8.16
N GLY A 21 34.70 -9.89 7.15
CA GLY A 21 35.29 -10.26 5.86
C GLY A 21 34.34 -11.02 4.92
N GLY A 22 33.04 -11.00 5.21
CA GLY A 22 32.00 -11.57 4.36
C GLY A 22 31.64 -10.68 3.17
N ASN A 23 30.98 -11.26 2.16
CA ASN A 23 30.36 -10.52 1.07
C ASN A 23 28.84 -10.49 1.25
N ILE A 24 28.22 -9.38 0.86
CA ILE A 24 26.79 -9.14 1.01
C ILE A 24 26.21 -8.75 -0.34
N GLU A 25 25.18 -9.48 -0.75
CA GLU A 25 24.38 -9.15 -1.92
C GLU A 25 22.97 -8.82 -1.45
N VAL A 26 22.48 -7.61 -1.78
CA VAL A 26 21.17 -7.13 -1.37
C VAL A 26 20.29 -6.92 -2.60
N VAL A 27 19.12 -7.56 -2.61
CA VAL A 27 18.10 -7.36 -3.65
C VAL A 27 16.88 -6.70 -3.02
N TYR A 28 16.60 -5.45 -3.43
CA TYR A 28 15.43 -4.71 -2.99
C TYR A 28 14.29 -4.85 -3.99
N PHE A 29 13.08 -5.10 -3.49
CA PHE A 29 11.86 -5.05 -4.27
C PHE A 29 10.93 -3.98 -3.69
N ASP A 30 10.48 -3.04 -4.53
CA ASP A 30 9.47 -2.06 -4.18
C ASP A 30 8.18 -2.32 -4.96
N PHE A 31 7.05 -2.23 -4.26
CA PHE A 31 5.73 -2.39 -4.86
C PHE A 31 5.14 -1.02 -5.15
N ALA A 32 5.22 -0.60 -6.43
CA ALA A 32 4.57 0.62 -6.88
C ALA A 32 3.07 0.57 -6.55
N LYS A 33 2.61 1.52 -5.72
CA LYS A 33 1.21 1.61 -5.26
C LYS A 33 0.70 0.29 -4.64
N ALA A 34 1.50 -0.31 -3.76
CA ALA A 34 1.19 -1.59 -3.10
C ALA A 34 -0.24 -1.67 -2.55
N PHE A 35 -0.73 -0.59 -1.94
CA PHE A 35 -2.07 -0.52 -1.36
C PHE A 35 -3.19 -0.32 -2.39
N ASP A 36 -2.91 0.30 -3.54
CA ASP A 36 -3.89 0.49 -4.62
C ASP A 36 -4.00 -0.75 -5.51
N ARG A 37 -3.05 -1.69 -5.44
CA ARG A 37 -3.02 -2.89 -6.28
C ARG A 37 -3.55 -4.15 -5.62
N VAL A 38 -4.00 -4.05 -4.36
CA VAL A 38 -4.54 -5.23 -3.67
C VAL A 38 -5.91 -5.59 -4.26
N PRO A 39 -6.10 -6.83 -4.75
CA PRO A 39 -7.40 -7.28 -5.23
C PRO A 39 -8.40 -7.26 -4.08
N PHE A 40 -9.53 -6.57 -4.29
CA PHE A 40 -10.54 -6.35 -3.27
C PHE A 40 -11.08 -7.66 -2.67
N ASN A 41 -11.28 -8.68 -3.50
CA ASN A 41 -11.79 -9.98 -3.06
C ASN A 41 -10.83 -10.69 -2.09
N GLU A 42 -9.52 -10.62 -2.35
CA GLU A 42 -8.49 -11.20 -1.48
C GLU A 42 -8.35 -10.44 -0.15
N LEU A 43 -8.57 -9.12 -0.20
CA LEU A 43 -8.51 -8.28 1.00
C LEU A 43 -9.67 -8.55 1.96
N ILE A 44 -10.85 -8.91 1.44
CA ILE A 44 -12.03 -9.25 2.26
C ILE A 44 -12.04 -10.73 2.66
N SER A 45 -11.54 -11.63 1.81
CA SER A 45 -11.51 -13.07 2.11
C SER A 45 -10.58 -13.42 3.28
N LYS A 46 -9.43 -12.74 3.40
CA LYS A 46 -8.48 -12.95 4.51
C LYS A 46 -9.11 -12.74 5.90
N PRO A 47 -9.77 -11.60 6.20
CA PRO A 47 -10.54 -11.41 7.43
C PRO A 47 -11.55 -12.50 7.74
N VAL A 48 -12.29 -12.95 6.71
CA VAL A 48 -13.30 -14.01 6.85
C VAL A 48 -12.64 -15.34 7.21
N ASN A 49 -11.53 -15.68 6.55
CA ASN A 49 -10.79 -16.92 6.78
C ASN A 49 -10.10 -16.96 8.15
N ILE A 50 -9.74 -15.81 8.71
CA ILE A 50 -9.17 -15.68 10.07
C ILE A 50 -10.27 -15.77 11.15
N GLY A 51 -11.56 -15.80 10.76
CA GLY A 51 -12.69 -15.91 11.67
C GLY A 51 -13.09 -14.58 12.32
N LEU A 52 -12.81 -13.44 11.67
CA LEU A 52 -13.26 -12.14 12.18
C LEU A 52 -14.79 -12.04 12.16
N HIS A 53 -15.34 -11.36 13.17
CA HIS A 53 -16.78 -11.18 13.30
C HIS A 53 -17.36 -10.48 12.06
N PRO A 54 -18.51 -10.92 11.52
CA PRO A 54 -19.09 -10.36 10.28
C PRO A 54 -19.27 -8.84 10.29
N ARG A 55 -19.55 -8.26 11.46
CA ARG A 55 -19.65 -6.80 11.65
C ARG A 55 -18.32 -6.08 11.35
N ILE A 56 -17.19 -6.64 11.75
CA ILE A 56 -15.86 -6.09 11.50
C ILE A 56 -15.53 -6.22 10.01
N VAL A 57 -15.81 -7.38 9.42
CA VAL A 57 -15.64 -7.60 7.97
C VAL A 57 -16.47 -6.60 7.16
N ASN A 58 -17.72 -6.36 7.54
CA ASN A 58 -18.59 -5.39 6.89
C ASN A 58 -18.10 -3.94 7.06
N TRP A 59 -17.56 -3.60 8.23
CA TRP A 59 -16.94 -2.30 8.47
C TRP A 59 -15.71 -2.10 7.57
N ILE A 60 -14.82 -3.09 7.48
CA ILE A 60 -13.65 -3.06 6.58
C ILE A 60 -14.09 -2.93 5.13
N LYS A 61 -15.10 -3.72 4.71
CA LYS A 61 -15.68 -3.66 3.37
C LYS A 61 -16.14 -2.24 3.05
N ASN A 62 -16.96 -1.65 3.92
CA ASN A 62 -17.49 -0.29 3.75
C ASN A 62 -16.39 0.77 3.78
N PHE A 63 -15.34 0.58 4.58
CA PHE A 63 -14.22 1.50 4.66
C PHE A 63 -13.41 1.58 3.35
N ILE A 64 -13.39 0.48 2.59
CA ILE A 64 -12.59 0.34 1.37
C ILE A 64 -13.44 0.67 0.13
N THR A 65 -14.74 0.38 0.14
CA THR A 65 -15.64 0.66 -0.99
C THR A 65 -16.16 2.09 -1.03
N GLY A 66 -16.36 2.63 -2.24
CA GLY A 66 -17.12 3.88 -2.43
C GLY A 66 -16.41 5.14 -1.93
N ARG A 67 -15.09 5.10 -1.77
CA ARG A 67 -14.30 6.26 -1.36
C ARG A 67 -14.13 7.23 -2.53
N SER A 68 -14.14 8.52 -2.23
CA SER A 68 -13.65 9.58 -3.10
C SER A 68 -12.65 10.45 -2.36
N PHE A 69 -11.76 11.10 -3.10
CA PHE A 69 -10.82 12.07 -2.58
C PHE A 69 -11.03 13.42 -3.26
N GLN A 70 -10.66 14.49 -2.57
CA GLN A 70 -10.70 15.85 -3.07
C GLN A 70 -9.46 16.56 -2.52
N LEU A 71 -8.82 17.39 -3.34
CA LEU A 71 -7.68 18.19 -2.93
C LEU A 71 -8.16 19.58 -2.56
N ARG A 72 -7.72 20.10 -1.41
CA ARG A 72 -7.93 21.50 -1.03
C ARG A 72 -6.59 22.22 -1.00
N VAL A 73 -6.48 23.30 -1.76
CA VAL A 73 -5.32 24.20 -1.78
C VAL A 73 -5.84 25.59 -1.42
N ASN A 74 -5.41 26.11 -0.26
CA ASN A 74 -5.96 27.32 0.34
C ASN A 74 -7.49 27.24 0.50
N GLU A 75 -8.23 28.20 -0.06
CA GLU A 75 -9.69 28.25 -0.04
C GLU A 75 -10.34 27.53 -1.24
N SER A 76 -9.55 27.03 -2.19
CA SER A 76 -10.05 26.34 -3.37
C SER A 76 -10.01 24.82 -3.19
N SER A 77 -11.11 24.14 -3.54
CA SER A 77 -11.20 22.68 -3.52
C SER A 77 -11.38 22.13 -4.94
N SER A 78 -10.70 21.03 -5.27
CA SER A 78 -10.81 20.34 -6.56
C SER A 78 -12.18 19.67 -6.71
N GLN A 79 -12.46 19.03 -7.83
CA GLN A 79 -13.60 18.12 -7.90
C GLN A 79 -13.34 16.86 -7.07
N SER A 80 -14.41 16.18 -6.64
CA SER A 80 -14.31 14.90 -5.95
C SER A 80 -14.06 13.79 -6.97
N HIS A 81 -13.03 12.98 -6.74
CA HIS A 81 -12.64 11.88 -7.62
C HIS A 81 -12.74 10.54 -6.89
N PRO A 82 -13.30 9.49 -7.50
CA PRO A 82 -13.38 8.18 -6.88
C PRO A 82 -11.97 7.59 -6.64
N VAL A 83 -11.79 6.93 -5.50
CA VAL A 83 -10.58 6.17 -5.20
C VAL A 83 -10.76 4.77 -5.81
N ILE A 84 -9.99 4.48 -6.87
CA ILE A 84 -9.99 3.18 -7.51
C ILE A 84 -8.96 2.30 -6.80
N ILE A 85 -9.44 1.27 -6.11
CA ILE A 85 -8.61 0.28 -5.41
C ILE A 85 -8.67 -1.00 -6.22
N GLY A 86 -7.53 -1.52 -6.64
CA GLY A 86 -7.39 -2.58 -7.62
C GLY A 86 -7.42 -2.02 -9.04
N TYR A 87 -6.24 -1.83 -9.64
CA TYR A 87 -6.13 -1.50 -11.07
C TYR A 87 -6.53 -2.73 -11.90
N PHE A 88 -7.76 -2.76 -12.42
CA PHE A 88 -8.11 -3.59 -13.57
C PHE A 88 -7.95 -2.71 -14.81
N GLY A 89 -6.86 -2.91 -15.56
CA GLY A 89 -6.51 -2.05 -16.69
C GLY A 89 -7.53 -2.13 -17.82
N ALA A 90 -8.07 -0.97 -18.22
CA ALA A 90 -8.12 -0.45 -19.60
C ALA A 90 -9.03 0.77 -19.70
N SER A 91 -8.47 1.98 -19.89
CA SER A 91 -8.74 2.84 -21.06
C SER A 91 -8.22 4.28 -20.86
N SER A 92 -7.24 4.63 -21.69
CA SER A 92 -6.99 5.93 -22.33
C SER A 92 -6.79 7.22 -21.51
N SER A 93 -5.67 7.86 -21.85
CA SER A 93 -5.42 9.32 -21.90
C SER A 93 -5.36 10.10 -20.59
N TYR A 94 -4.19 10.06 -19.95
CA TYR A 94 -3.65 11.29 -19.34
C TYR A 94 -3.21 12.22 -20.48
N GLN A 95 -4.06 13.15 -20.88
CA GLN A 95 -3.62 14.39 -21.53
C GLN A 95 -3.40 15.41 -20.42
N TRP A 96 -2.14 15.73 -20.16
CA TRP A 96 -1.77 16.93 -19.42
C TRP A 96 -1.99 18.13 -20.36
N ASN A 97 -2.86 19.05 -19.96
CA ASN A 97 -2.79 20.45 -20.38
C ASN A 97 -2.00 21.21 -19.32
#